data_AF-A0A657IWZ9-F1
#
_entry.id   AF-A0A657IWZ9-F1
#
_cell.length_a   1.000
_cell.length_b   1.000
_cell.length_c   1.000
_cell.angle_alpha   90.00
_cell.angle_beta   90.00
_cell.angle_gamma   90.00
#
_symmetry.space_group_name_H-M   'P 1'
#
loop_
_entity.id
_entity.type
_entity.pdbx_description
1 polymer ?
#
loop_
_entity_poly.entity_id
_entity_poly.type
_entity_poly.pdbx_seq_one_letter_code
_entity_poly.pdbx_strand_id
1 'polypeptide(L)'
;MLEDAEHLRRLAFEPSRVWALRPISYEIGLRDDWLCLHAEHSTVDGATLVAAIRRMQEAAEDADGSPQPIPGTDPAETGRGVGQSAAGEKRPEETACRESTQDPAELMWHWSEAARATIRDGLARGLQEAGKLETAIIRVPRPTAEGLPLKLSVDAVSQLILTVAQQLAYGRTRAVYEAVDMREYRAGRTECLRPVTPEAVAFARTLISEDATLDMFSEALEAHRSWVKACKRGEGVDRHLLGLRRIAAEGRDVDAPARAFLEDPGGRGDDRLLSTTSIGAQQIVRYAFAPTVPEARHQLHPHLEASSTA
;
A
#
# COMPACT_ATOMS: atom_id res chain seq x y z
N MET A 1 -14.80 -16.22 -18.17
CA MET A 1 -13.71 -15.90 -17.22
C MET A 1 -14.04 -14.54 -16.66
N LEU A 2 -13.81 -14.32 -15.35
CA LEU A 2 -14.05 -13.02 -14.74
C LEU A 2 -12.99 -12.03 -15.25
N GLU A 3 -13.35 -10.77 -15.45
CA GLU A 3 -12.37 -9.72 -15.73
C GLU A 3 -11.56 -9.42 -14.46
N ASP A 4 -10.28 -9.05 -14.58
CA ASP A 4 -9.41 -8.78 -13.44
C ASP A 4 -9.97 -7.73 -12.46
N ALA A 5 -10.71 -6.74 -12.97
CA ALA A 5 -11.37 -5.73 -12.15
C ALA A 5 -12.47 -6.33 -11.28
N GLU A 6 -13.20 -7.31 -11.82
CA GLU A 6 -14.23 -8.04 -11.07
C GLU A 6 -13.60 -8.95 -10.03
N HIS A 7 -12.50 -9.65 -10.36
CA HIS A 7 -11.73 -10.41 -9.38
C HIS A 7 -11.25 -9.54 -8.22
N LEU A 8 -10.65 -8.37 -8.51
CA LEU A 8 -10.24 -7.41 -7.48
C LEU A 8 -11.42 -6.93 -6.63
N ARG A 9 -12.55 -6.56 -7.26
CA ARG A 9 -13.75 -6.10 -6.55
C ARG A 9 -14.26 -7.16 -5.57
N ARG A 10 -14.43 -8.39 -6.05
CA ARG A 10 -14.96 -9.49 -5.25
C ARG A 10 -14.04 -9.83 -4.08
N LEU A 11 -12.74 -9.89 -4.32
CA LEU A 11 -11.76 -10.25 -3.28
C LEU A 11 -11.55 -9.15 -2.25
N ALA A 12 -11.54 -7.89 -2.68
CA ALA A 12 -11.31 -6.78 -1.78
C ALA A 12 -12.54 -6.47 -0.91
N PHE A 13 -13.75 -6.69 -1.44
CA PHE A 13 -14.97 -6.11 -0.85
C PHE A 13 -16.07 -7.12 -0.51
N GLU A 14 -16.19 -8.22 -1.25
CA GLU A 14 -17.21 -9.23 -0.91
C GLU A 14 -16.69 -10.16 0.19
N PRO A 15 -17.56 -10.60 1.11
CA PRO A 15 -17.22 -11.70 2.00
C PRO A 15 -16.85 -12.94 1.18
N SER A 16 -15.55 -13.26 1.12
CA SER A 16 -14.99 -14.28 0.24
C SER A 16 -14.55 -15.52 1.04
N ARG A 17 -13.72 -16.36 0.41
CA ARG A 17 -13.17 -17.58 1.03
C ARG A 17 -11.96 -17.29 1.93
N VAL A 18 -11.67 -16.02 2.18
CA VAL A 18 -10.56 -15.59 3.04
C VAL A 18 -10.97 -15.55 4.51
N TRP A 19 -10.03 -15.94 5.38
CA TRP A 19 -10.18 -15.71 6.80
C TRP A 19 -9.61 -14.33 7.12
N ALA A 20 -10.45 -13.29 7.15
CA ALA A 20 -10.00 -11.90 7.29
C ALA A 20 -9.17 -11.61 8.56
N LEU A 21 -9.29 -12.44 9.61
CA LEU A 21 -8.51 -12.33 10.85
C LEU A 21 -7.16 -13.05 10.81
N ARG A 22 -6.81 -13.74 9.70
CA ARG A 22 -5.48 -14.30 9.51
C ARG A 22 -4.59 -13.22 8.91
N PRO A 23 -3.34 -13.05 9.38
CA PRO A 23 -2.42 -12.06 8.84
C PRO A 23 -2.30 -12.09 7.32
N ILE A 24 -2.25 -13.29 6.76
CA ILE A 24 -2.18 -13.54 5.32
C ILE A 24 -3.08 -14.74 5.00
N SER A 25 -3.90 -14.59 3.95
CA SER A 25 -4.66 -15.67 3.31
C SER A 25 -4.37 -15.66 1.82
N TYR A 26 -4.18 -16.84 1.23
CA TYR A 26 -4.00 -16.99 -0.22
C TYR A 26 -5.30 -17.47 -0.83
N GLU A 27 -5.66 -16.91 -1.98
CA GLU A 27 -6.75 -17.40 -2.80
C GLU A 27 -6.20 -17.79 -4.16
N ILE A 28 -6.43 -19.04 -4.54
CA ILE A 28 -5.94 -19.64 -5.79
C ILE A 28 -7.16 -20.02 -6.63
N GLY A 29 -7.24 -19.47 -7.83
CA GLY A 29 -8.22 -19.83 -8.83
C GLY A 29 -8.01 -21.28 -9.28
N LEU A 30 -9.08 -22.08 -9.21
CA LEU A 30 -9.08 -23.44 -9.79
C LEU A 30 -9.64 -23.47 -11.22
N ARG A 31 -10.17 -22.33 -11.70
CA ARG A 31 -10.86 -22.20 -12.99
C ARG A 31 -10.18 -21.22 -13.93
N ASP A 32 -9.29 -20.39 -13.40
CA ASP A 32 -8.51 -19.38 -14.09
C ASP A 32 -7.17 -19.20 -13.37
N ASP A 33 -6.22 -18.53 -14.01
CA ASP A 33 -4.85 -18.33 -13.53
C ASP A 33 -4.75 -17.24 -12.44
N TRP A 34 -5.83 -17.03 -11.69
CA TRP A 34 -5.88 -15.99 -10.67
C TRP A 34 -5.20 -16.45 -9.37
N LEU A 35 -4.21 -15.68 -8.91
CA LEU A 35 -3.54 -15.87 -7.63
C LEU A 35 -3.56 -14.56 -6.86
N CYS A 36 -4.07 -14.59 -5.63
CA CYS A 36 -4.17 -13.41 -4.79
C CYS A 36 -3.72 -13.68 -3.35
N LEU A 37 -3.21 -12.64 -2.72
CA LEU A 37 -2.88 -12.58 -1.32
C LEU A 37 -3.78 -11.52 -0.66
N HIS A 38 -4.61 -11.96 0.30
CA HIS A 38 -5.35 -11.07 1.20
C HIS A 38 -4.58 -10.88 2.49
N ALA A 39 -4.40 -9.62 2.92
CA ALA A 39 -3.61 -9.27 4.09
C ALA A 39 -4.45 -8.54 5.13
N GLU A 40 -4.35 -8.98 6.39
CA GLU A 40 -4.89 -8.22 7.53
C GLU A 40 -3.90 -7.09 7.87
N HIS A 41 -4.30 -5.86 7.56
CA HIS A 41 -3.38 -4.72 7.48
C HIS A 41 -2.89 -4.21 8.85
N SER A 42 -3.51 -4.61 9.98
CA SER A 42 -2.99 -4.23 11.31
C SER A 42 -1.61 -4.83 11.58
N THR A 43 -1.38 -6.04 11.06
CA THR A 43 -0.15 -6.81 11.30
C THR A 43 0.97 -6.57 10.29
N VAL A 44 0.65 -6.09 9.08
CA VAL A 44 1.62 -6.00 7.98
C VAL A 44 1.51 -4.68 7.22
N ASP A 45 2.60 -4.22 6.63
CA ASP A 45 2.64 -3.08 5.70
C ASP A 45 3.05 -3.53 4.29
N GLY A 46 2.82 -2.64 3.30
CA GLY A 46 3.11 -2.95 1.90
C GLY A 46 4.58 -3.34 1.68
N ALA A 47 5.50 -2.70 2.39
CA ALA A 47 6.92 -3.02 2.43
C ALA A 47 7.20 -4.50 2.76
N THR A 48 6.59 -4.98 3.84
CA THR A 48 6.72 -6.36 4.30
C THR A 48 6.06 -7.34 3.33
N LEU A 49 4.89 -6.97 2.77
CA LEU A 49 4.23 -7.77 1.74
C LEU A 49 5.11 -7.99 0.51
N VAL A 50 5.77 -6.95 0.02
CA VAL A 50 6.73 -7.07 -1.10
C VAL A 50 7.85 -8.05 -0.80
N ALA A 51 8.46 -7.93 0.38
CA ALA A 51 9.55 -8.82 0.77
C ALA A 51 9.09 -10.27 0.93
N ALA A 52 7.89 -10.48 1.46
CA ALA A 52 7.30 -11.81 1.62
C ALA A 52 6.97 -12.44 0.26
N ILE A 53 6.26 -11.72 -0.61
CA ILE A 53 5.85 -12.21 -1.94
C ILE A 53 7.07 -12.49 -2.80
N ARG A 54 8.08 -11.62 -2.79
CA ARG A 54 9.33 -11.84 -3.51
C ARG A 54 9.99 -13.17 -3.12
N ARG A 55 10.13 -13.43 -1.82
CA ARG A 55 10.72 -14.69 -1.34
C ARG A 55 9.89 -15.92 -1.72
N MET A 56 8.56 -15.80 -1.73
CA MET A 56 7.67 -16.89 -2.13
C MET A 56 7.83 -17.22 -3.62
N GLN A 57 7.96 -16.19 -4.47
CA GLN A 57 8.18 -16.37 -5.90
C GLN A 57 9.57 -16.95 -6.19
N GLU A 58 10.63 -16.44 -5.54
CA GLU A 58 11.99 -16.99 -5.66
C GLU A 58 12.03 -18.49 -5.25
N ALA A 59 11.37 -18.86 -4.15
CA ALA A 59 11.31 -20.26 -3.70
C ALA A 59 10.49 -21.17 -4.66
N ALA A 60 9.50 -20.62 -5.37
CA ALA A 60 8.75 -21.37 -6.37
C ALA A 60 9.59 -21.64 -7.62
N GLU A 61 10.43 -20.68 -8.03
CA GLU A 61 11.38 -20.84 -9.14
C GLU A 61 12.45 -21.89 -8.81
N ASP A 62 12.97 -21.89 -7.58
CA ASP A 62 13.96 -22.87 -7.11
C ASP A 62 13.43 -24.31 -7.14
N ALA A 63 12.13 -24.50 -6.91
CA ALA A 63 11.47 -25.80 -6.96
C ALA A 63 11.34 -26.37 -8.39
N ASP A 64 11.41 -25.52 -9.42
CA ASP A 64 11.26 -25.88 -10.85
C ASP A 64 12.62 -26.08 -11.57
N GLY A 65 13.74 -26.10 -10.82
CA GLY A 65 14.98 -26.75 -11.25
C GLY A 65 16.02 -25.89 -11.98
N SER A 66 16.35 -24.69 -11.50
CA SER A 66 17.58 -23.99 -11.92
C SER A 66 18.19 -23.10 -10.81
N PRO A 67 19.33 -23.47 -10.20
CA PRO A 67 19.94 -22.67 -9.14
C PRO A 67 20.76 -21.50 -9.70
N GLN A 68 20.62 -20.31 -9.12
CA GLN A 68 21.55 -19.18 -9.31
C GLN A 68 21.93 -18.53 -7.97
N PRO A 69 23.14 -17.95 -7.86
CA PRO A 69 23.70 -17.54 -6.57
C PRO A 69 23.11 -16.21 -6.08
N ILE A 70 22.90 -16.16 -4.76
CA ILE A 70 22.41 -15.01 -3.99
C ILE A 70 23.34 -13.79 -4.18
N PRO A 71 22.88 -12.63 -4.70
CA PRO A 71 23.67 -11.41 -4.72
C PRO A 71 23.55 -10.67 -3.37
N GLY A 72 24.66 -10.52 -2.63
CA GLY A 72 24.70 -9.59 -1.49
C GLY A 72 25.62 -9.90 -0.30
N THR A 73 26.37 -11.00 -0.27
CA THR A 73 27.39 -11.21 0.78
C THR A 73 28.78 -10.91 0.24
N ASP A 74 29.18 -9.63 0.28
CA ASP A 74 30.59 -9.25 0.10
C ASP A 74 31.31 -9.38 1.47
N PRO A 75 32.40 -10.17 1.61
CA PRO A 75 33.02 -10.44 2.91
C PRO A 75 33.85 -9.30 3.53
N ALA A 76 33.85 -8.10 2.96
CA ALA A 76 34.85 -7.07 3.30
C ALA A 76 34.39 -5.96 4.28
N GLU A 77 33.11 -5.86 4.68
CA GLU A 77 32.63 -4.75 5.53
C GLU A 77 31.85 -5.19 6.78
N THR A 78 32.42 -6.06 7.60
CA THR A 78 32.01 -6.19 9.01
C THR A 78 33.21 -6.30 9.93
N GLY A 79 33.98 -5.22 10.04
CA GLY A 79 34.95 -5.01 11.10
C GLY A 79 34.40 -4.04 12.15
N ARG A 80 33.80 -4.55 13.24
CA ARG A 80 33.96 -4.08 14.64
C ARG A 80 32.87 -4.62 15.59
N GLY A 81 33.29 -5.48 16.53
CA GLY A 81 32.68 -5.80 17.83
C GLY A 81 31.36 -6.58 17.77
N VAL A 82 31.16 -7.71 18.46
CA VAL A 82 31.57 -8.10 19.81
C VAL A 82 31.53 -9.63 19.92
N GLY A 83 32.55 -10.20 20.58
CA GLY A 83 32.38 -11.31 21.53
C GLY A 83 32.02 -12.71 21.01
N GLN A 84 33.04 -13.56 20.94
CA GLN A 84 33.04 -15.03 20.91
C GLN A 84 31.84 -15.74 21.59
N SER A 85 31.26 -16.73 20.91
CA SER A 85 30.92 -18.01 21.54
C SER A 85 30.77 -19.17 20.53
N ALA A 86 31.49 -20.25 20.84
CA ALA A 86 31.24 -21.67 20.58
C ALA A 86 31.02 -22.21 19.15
N ALA A 87 32.10 -22.84 18.68
CA ALA A 87 32.20 -24.05 17.86
C ALA A 87 30.92 -24.87 17.59
N GLY A 88 30.71 -25.16 16.30
CA GLY A 88 30.42 -26.52 15.84
C GLY A 88 28.96 -26.97 15.83
N GLU A 89 28.13 -26.39 14.97
CA GLU A 89 26.92 -27.05 14.49
C GLU A 89 26.93 -27.08 12.96
N LYS A 90 27.05 -28.30 12.41
CA LYS A 90 26.79 -28.55 10.99
C LYS A 90 25.34 -28.18 10.71
N ARG A 91 25.12 -27.28 9.76
CA ARG A 91 23.80 -26.99 9.19
C ARG A 91 23.17 -28.32 8.76
N PRO A 92 21.95 -28.68 9.21
CA PRO A 92 21.31 -29.90 8.76
C PRO A 92 21.09 -29.85 7.25
N GLU A 93 21.40 -30.97 6.59
CA GLU A 93 21.15 -31.20 5.17
C GLU A 93 19.69 -30.91 4.80
N GLU A 94 19.53 -30.45 3.57
CA GLU A 94 18.31 -30.08 2.89
C GLU A 94 17.13 -31.02 3.17
N THR A 95 16.08 -30.41 3.72
CA THR A 95 14.66 -30.63 3.44
C THR A 95 14.30 -31.93 2.70
N ALA A 96 14.46 -33.08 3.37
CA ALA A 96 13.67 -34.25 3.02
C ALA A 96 12.18 -33.86 3.18
N CYS A 97 11.41 -33.91 2.09
CA CYS A 97 9.95 -33.85 2.15
C CYS A 97 9.48 -34.90 3.14
N ARG A 98 9.12 -34.48 4.36
CA ARG A 98 8.41 -35.35 5.29
C ARG A 98 7.02 -35.51 4.70
N GLU A 99 6.77 -36.64 4.05
CA GLU A 99 5.41 -37.04 3.70
C GLU A 99 4.57 -36.98 4.98
N SER A 100 3.59 -36.08 4.99
CA SER A 100 2.60 -36.05 6.06
C SER A 100 1.87 -37.38 6.03
N THR A 101 1.99 -38.17 7.09
CA THR A 101 1.32 -39.47 7.23
C THR A 101 -0.15 -39.34 7.65
N GLN A 102 -0.64 -38.11 7.82
CA GLN A 102 -2.02 -37.81 8.15
C GLN A 102 -2.67 -37.07 6.98
N ASP A 103 -3.81 -37.60 6.53
CA ASP A 103 -4.69 -36.92 5.60
C ASP A 103 -5.23 -35.62 6.22
N PRO A 104 -5.47 -34.57 5.41
CA PRO A 104 -6.07 -33.33 5.90
C PRO A 104 -7.39 -33.59 6.63
N ALA A 105 -7.50 -33.13 7.87
CA ALA A 105 -8.73 -33.27 8.65
C ALA A 105 -9.73 -32.16 8.30
N GLU A 106 -10.98 -32.56 8.01
CA GLU A 106 -12.08 -31.61 7.80
C GLU A 106 -12.44 -30.90 9.12
N LEU A 107 -12.56 -29.57 9.05
CA LEU A 107 -12.94 -28.73 10.18
C LEU A 107 -14.47 -28.52 10.20
N MET A 108 -15.15 -29.13 11.17
CA MET A 108 -16.62 -29.17 11.24
C MET A 108 -17.19 -28.36 12.40
N TRP A 109 -17.98 -27.33 12.09
CA TRP A 109 -18.56 -26.42 13.07
C TRP A 109 -20.04 -26.70 13.37
N HIS A 110 -20.40 -26.75 14.65
CA HIS A 110 -21.78 -26.89 15.11
C HIS A 110 -22.30 -25.54 15.63
N TRP A 111 -23.15 -24.89 14.83
CA TRP A 111 -23.68 -23.56 15.14
C TRP A 111 -25.09 -23.62 15.72
N SER A 112 -25.32 -22.87 16.81
CA SER A 112 -26.67 -22.58 17.33
C SER A 112 -27.49 -21.77 16.34
N GLU A 113 -28.83 -21.76 16.46
CA GLU A 113 -29.67 -20.97 15.56
C GLU A 113 -29.39 -19.46 15.69
N ALA A 114 -29.08 -18.97 16.89
CA ALA A 114 -28.67 -17.59 17.12
C ALA A 114 -27.35 -17.23 16.39
N ALA A 115 -26.37 -18.13 16.39
CA ALA A 115 -25.13 -17.94 15.64
C ALA A 115 -25.37 -17.95 14.13
N ARG A 116 -26.21 -18.87 13.63
CA ARG A 116 -26.60 -18.93 12.21
C ARG A 116 -27.31 -17.66 11.77
N ALA A 117 -28.22 -17.13 12.57
CA ALA A 117 -28.90 -15.87 12.31
C ALA A 117 -27.89 -14.71 12.21
N THR A 118 -26.98 -14.60 13.19
CA THR A 118 -25.90 -13.60 13.18
C THR A 118 -25.04 -13.68 11.91
N ILE A 119 -24.68 -14.89 11.47
CA ILE A 119 -23.89 -15.11 10.26
C ILE A 119 -24.66 -14.67 9.01
N ARG A 120 -25.94 -15.06 8.89
CA ARG A 120 -26.79 -14.66 7.75
C ARG A 120 -26.95 -13.15 7.66
N ASP A 121 -27.26 -12.51 8.79
CA ASP A 121 -27.43 -11.06 8.86
C ASP A 121 -26.11 -10.32 8.60
N GLY A 122 -24.99 -10.87 9.09
CA GLY A 122 -23.65 -10.37 8.81
C GLY A 122 -23.29 -10.44 7.33
N LEU A 123 -23.53 -11.59 6.69
CA LEU A 123 -23.29 -11.80 5.27
C LEU A 123 -24.15 -10.86 4.41
N ALA A 124 -25.45 -10.75 4.72
CA ALA A 124 -26.35 -9.86 4.00
C ALA A 124 -25.90 -8.39 4.06
N ARG A 125 -25.52 -7.91 5.25
CA ARG A 125 -24.94 -6.57 5.43
C ARG A 125 -23.62 -6.40 4.67
N GLY A 126 -22.72 -7.38 4.76
CA GLY A 126 -21.43 -7.36 4.07
C GLY A 126 -21.60 -7.25 2.56
N LEU A 127 -22.50 -8.03 1.96
CA LEU A 127 -22.82 -7.97 0.54
C LEU A 127 -23.48 -6.63 0.15
N GLN A 128 -24.33 -6.07 1.01
CA GLN A 128 -24.93 -4.75 0.78
C GLN A 128 -23.88 -3.64 0.77
N GLU A 129 -22.92 -3.64 1.69
CA GLU A 129 -21.82 -2.67 1.71
C GLU A 129 -20.87 -2.87 0.52
N ALA A 130 -20.54 -4.12 0.18
CA ALA A 130 -19.72 -4.46 -0.99
C ALA A 130 -20.37 -3.96 -2.29
N GLY A 131 -21.69 -4.02 -2.40
CA GLY A 131 -22.45 -3.53 -3.55
C GLY A 131 -22.38 -2.00 -3.76
N LYS A 132 -21.90 -1.24 -2.78
CA LYS A 132 -21.65 0.21 -2.92
C LYS A 132 -20.26 0.52 -3.48
N LEU A 133 -19.39 -0.48 -3.57
CA LEU A 133 -17.99 -0.32 -3.96
C LEU A 133 -17.79 -0.75 -5.41
N GLU A 134 -17.21 0.16 -6.19
CA GLU A 134 -16.86 -0.06 -7.59
C GLU A 134 -15.35 -0.22 -7.73
N THR A 135 -14.92 -1.01 -8.70
CA THR A 135 -13.50 -1.18 -9.05
C THR A 135 -13.33 -0.97 -10.53
N ALA A 136 -12.40 -0.11 -10.91
CA ALA A 136 -12.01 0.11 -12.29
C ALA A 136 -10.49 0.06 -12.41
N ILE A 137 -10.01 -0.39 -13.56
CA ILE A 137 -8.58 -0.45 -13.88
C ILE A 137 -8.35 0.50 -15.04
N ILE A 138 -7.56 1.54 -14.78
CA ILE A 138 -7.20 2.55 -15.78
C ILE A 138 -5.72 2.38 -16.07
N ARG A 139 -5.39 2.05 -17.32
CA ARG A 139 -4.01 1.97 -17.78
C ARG A 139 -3.55 3.35 -18.23
N VAL A 140 -2.62 3.92 -17.48
CA VAL A 140 -1.99 5.21 -17.81
C VAL A 140 -0.62 4.92 -18.41
N PRO A 141 -0.26 5.47 -19.59
CA PRO A 141 1.08 5.31 -20.13
C PRO A 141 2.15 5.83 -19.18
N ARG A 142 3.28 5.13 -19.09
CA ARG A 142 4.40 5.57 -18.27
C ARG A 142 4.98 6.88 -18.80
N PRO A 143 5.07 7.94 -17.99
CA PRO A 143 5.77 9.16 -18.39
C PRO A 143 7.24 8.87 -18.67
N THR A 144 7.73 9.25 -19.85
CA THR A 144 9.13 9.11 -20.24
C THR A 144 9.87 10.43 -20.00
N ALA A 145 11.08 10.36 -19.43
CA ALA A 145 11.94 11.54 -19.30
C ALA A 145 12.70 11.85 -20.60
N GLU A 146 12.53 11.05 -21.64
CA GLU A 146 13.18 11.21 -22.94
C GLU A 146 12.79 12.56 -23.55
N GLY A 147 13.81 13.38 -23.89
CA GLY A 147 13.62 14.72 -24.45
C GLY A 147 13.30 15.83 -23.45
N LEU A 148 13.16 15.53 -22.15
CA LEU A 148 12.94 16.54 -21.12
C LEU A 148 14.27 16.94 -20.44
N PRO A 149 14.53 18.24 -20.20
CA PRO A 149 15.74 18.69 -19.50
C PRO A 149 15.62 18.53 -17.97
N LEU A 150 14.86 17.54 -17.48
CA LEU A 150 14.63 17.30 -16.06
C LEU A 150 14.45 15.82 -15.74
N LYS A 151 14.72 15.44 -14.48
CA LYS A 151 14.56 14.07 -13.99
C LYS A 151 13.13 13.84 -13.52
N LEU A 152 12.42 12.92 -14.17
CA LEU A 152 11.08 12.53 -13.74
C LEU A 152 11.09 11.52 -12.58
N SER A 153 10.34 11.83 -11.53
CA SER A 153 9.91 10.83 -10.54
C SER A 153 8.53 10.32 -10.97
N VAL A 154 8.41 9.02 -11.24
CA VAL A 154 7.14 8.40 -11.64
C VAL A 154 6.08 8.61 -10.56
N ASP A 155 6.47 8.52 -9.30
CA ASP A 155 5.61 8.72 -8.13
C ASP A 155 5.05 10.15 -8.08
N ALA A 156 5.94 11.15 -8.19
CA ALA A 156 5.55 12.56 -8.19
C ALA A 156 4.63 12.91 -9.37
N VAL A 157 4.95 12.40 -10.57
CA VAL A 157 4.10 12.62 -11.76
C VAL A 157 2.74 11.95 -11.59
N SER A 158 2.70 10.75 -11.01
CA SER A 158 1.45 10.03 -10.75
C SER A 158 0.53 10.82 -9.81
N GLN A 159 1.07 11.35 -8.71
CA GLN A 159 0.33 12.22 -7.80
C GLN A 159 -0.11 13.55 -8.45
N LEU A 160 0.71 14.10 -9.35
CA LEU A 160 0.36 15.30 -10.09
C LEU A 160 -0.78 15.06 -11.10
N ILE A 161 -0.79 13.90 -11.78
CA ILE A 161 -1.91 13.47 -12.64
C ILE A 161 -3.20 13.40 -11.83
N LEU A 162 -3.16 12.83 -10.61
CA LEU A 162 -4.33 12.81 -9.71
C LEU A 162 -4.81 14.21 -9.33
N THR A 163 -3.88 15.14 -9.12
CA THR A 163 -4.18 16.54 -8.80
C THR A 163 -4.87 17.24 -9.98
N VAL A 164 -4.35 17.06 -11.20
CA VAL A 164 -4.96 17.57 -12.44
C VAL A 164 -6.34 16.94 -12.66
N ALA A 165 -6.48 15.63 -12.47
CA ALA A 165 -7.75 14.92 -12.61
C ALA A 165 -8.82 15.44 -11.64
N GLN A 166 -8.46 15.75 -10.39
CA GLN A 166 -9.38 16.39 -9.45
C GLN A 166 -9.82 17.78 -9.93
N GLN A 167 -8.88 18.59 -10.40
CA GLN A 167 -9.18 19.94 -10.89
C GLN A 167 -10.10 19.92 -12.12
N LEU A 168 -9.90 18.96 -13.05
CA LEU A 168 -10.76 18.74 -14.22
C LEU A 168 -12.15 18.21 -13.85
N ALA A 169 -12.23 17.23 -12.94
CA ALA A 169 -13.49 16.57 -12.59
C ALA A 169 -14.37 17.40 -11.64
N TYR A 170 -13.76 18.16 -10.72
CA TYR A 170 -14.47 18.81 -9.62
C TYR A 170 -14.30 20.34 -9.59
N GLY A 171 -13.45 20.91 -10.43
CA GLY A 171 -13.11 22.35 -10.39
C GLY A 171 -12.32 22.77 -9.15
N ARG A 172 -11.93 21.82 -8.29
CA ARG A 172 -11.16 22.03 -7.06
C ARG A 172 -10.35 20.78 -6.70
N THR A 173 -9.27 20.98 -5.96
CA THR A 173 -8.47 19.90 -5.39
C THR A 173 -8.82 19.70 -3.91
N ARG A 174 -8.99 18.45 -3.47
CA ARG A 174 -9.17 18.06 -2.06
C ARG A 174 -7.93 17.32 -1.56
N ALA A 175 -7.88 17.05 -0.25
CA ALA A 175 -6.70 16.42 0.33
C ALA A 175 -6.51 14.98 -0.18
N VAL A 176 -5.25 14.64 -0.40
CA VAL A 176 -4.81 13.30 -0.78
C VAL A 176 -3.90 12.77 0.34
N TYR A 177 -4.05 11.49 0.65
CA TYR A 177 -3.15 10.72 1.50
C TYR A 177 -2.22 9.88 0.63
N GLU A 178 -0.93 9.96 0.87
CA GLU A 178 0.07 9.05 0.29
C GLU A 178 0.87 8.38 1.41
N ALA A 179 0.90 7.05 1.40
CA ALA A 179 1.66 6.29 2.39
C ALA A 179 3.16 6.38 2.11
N VAL A 180 3.93 6.85 3.09
CA VAL A 180 5.40 6.75 3.08
C VAL A 180 5.83 5.74 4.11
N ASP A 181 6.52 4.70 3.67
CA ASP A 181 7.08 3.67 4.54
C ASP A 181 8.22 4.22 5.41
N MET A 182 8.30 3.79 6.66
CA MET A 182 9.26 4.27 7.67
C MET A 182 10.16 3.17 8.23
N ARG A 183 10.36 2.07 7.48
CA ARG A 183 11.13 0.89 7.93
C ARG A 183 12.57 1.17 8.39
N GLU A 184 13.13 2.32 8.04
CA GLU A 184 14.47 2.75 8.47
C GLU A 184 14.53 3.04 9.98
N TYR A 185 13.37 3.23 10.63
CA TYR A 185 13.25 3.44 12.07
C TYR A 185 12.87 2.14 12.80
N ARG A 186 13.34 1.99 14.04
CA ARG A 186 12.94 0.87 14.90
C ARG A 186 11.42 0.86 15.11
N ALA A 187 10.77 -0.23 14.73
CA ALA A 187 9.30 -0.36 14.75
C ALA A 187 8.57 0.72 13.91
N GLY A 188 9.26 1.30 12.93
CA GLY A 188 8.65 2.20 11.96
C GLY A 188 7.54 1.50 11.18
N ARG A 189 6.45 2.23 10.94
CA ARG A 189 5.33 1.79 10.08
C ARG A 189 5.24 2.74 8.90
N THR A 190 4.36 3.74 8.96
CA THR A 190 4.17 4.71 7.89
C THR A 190 4.07 6.13 8.41
N GLU A 191 4.50 7.09 7.58
CA GLU A 191 4.14 8.50 7.63
C GLU A 191 3.12 8.80 6.51
N CYS A 192 2.44 9.95 6.58
CA CYS A 192 1.56 10.47 5.54
C CYS A 192 2.26 11.60 4.79
N LEU A 193 2.43 11.42 3.48
CA LEU A 193 2.74 12.52 2.57
C LEU A 193 1.42 13.16 2.09
N ARG A 194 1.40 14.49 2.02
CA ARG A 194 0.27 15.29 1.50
C ARG A 194 0.67 15.83 0.10
N PRO A 195 0.41 15.11 -1.00
CA PRO A 195 1.00 15.43 -2.30
C PRO A 195 0.36 16.63 -2.98
N VAL A 196 -0.77 17.11 -2.46
CA VAL A 196 -1.44 18.34 -2.92
C VAL A 196 -0.72 19.55 -2.32
N THR A 197 0.44 19.88 -2.89
CA THR A 197 1.21 21.07 -2.51
C THR A 197 0.70 22.31 -3.26
N PRO A 198 1.02 23.54 -2.80
CA PRO A 198 0.70 24.75 -3.53
C PRO A 198 1.24 24.74 -4.97
N GLU A 199 2.44 24.22 -5.19
CA GLU A 199 3.08 24.09 -6.51
C GLU A 199 2.31 23.12 -7.40
N ALA A 200 1.88 21.96 -6.87
CA ALA A 200 1.07 20.99 -7.61
C ALA A 200 -0.28 21.58 -8.04
N VAL A 201 -0.94 22.34 -7.17
CA VAL A 201 -2.21 23.02 -7.47
C VAL A 201 -2.02 24.15 -8.48
N ALA A 202 -0.97 24.95 -8.34
CA ALA A 202 -0.64 26.03 -9.26
C ALA A 202 -0.36 25.47 -10.66
N PHE A 203 0.49 24.45 -10.75
CA PHE A 203 0.79 23.76 -12.01
C PHE A 203 -0.45 23.13 -12.62
N ALA A 204 -1.29 22.45 -11.83
CA ALA A 204 -2.51 21.84 -12.37
C ALA A 204 -3.46 22.87 -12.99
N ARG A 205 -3.59 24.05 -12.36
CA ARG A 205 -4.43 25.14 -12.90
C ARG A 205 -3.85 25.73 -14.18
N THR A 206 -2.55 26.02 -14.22
CA THR A 206 -1.92 26.58 -15.41
C THR A 206 -1.81 25.58 -16.55
N LEU A 207 -1.70 24.28 -16.24
CA LEU A 207 -1.74 23.23 -17.27
C LEU A 207 -3.11 23.19 -17.95
N ILE A 208 -4.19 23.34 -17.18
CA ILE A 208 -5.56 23.37 -17.70
C ILE A 208 -5.85 24.65 -18.49
N SER A 209 -5.25 25.79 -18.12
CA SER A 209 -5.39 27.05 -18.86
C SER A 209 -4.41 27.21 -20.02
N GLU A 210 -3.58 26.20 -20.30
CA GLU A 210 -2.53 26.21 -21.33
C GLU A 210 -1.40 27.23 -21.07
N ASP A 211 -1.23 27.69 -19.83
CA ASP A 211 -0.19 28.65 -19.40
C ASP A 211 0.98 27.98 -18.65
N ALA A 212 0.98 26.65 -18.51
CA ALA A 212 2.01 25.93 -17.77
C ALA A 212 3.40 26.04 -18.42
N THR A 213 4.41 26.28 -17.59
CA THR A 213 5.82 26.26 -18.00
C THR A 213 6.53 25.03 -17.45
N LEU A 214 7.70 24.74 -18.02
CA LEU A 214 8.56 23.66 -17.55
C LEU A 214 9.12 23.90 -16.14
N ASP A 215 9.31 25.17 -15.77
CA ASP A 215 9.76 25.55 -14.43
C ASP A 215 8.69 25.22 -13.40
N MET A 216 7.42 25.57 -13.67
CA MET A 216 6.29 25.21 -12.79
C MET A 216 6.14 23.69 -12.63
N PHE A 217 6.34 22.94 -13.71
CA PHE A 217 6.35 21.49 -13.65
C PHE A 217 7.49 20.97 -12.75
N SER A 218 8.69 21.52 -12.92
CA SER A 218 9.87 21.14 -12.14
C SER A 218 9.70 21.47 -10.65
N GLU A 219 9.12 22.63 -10.32
CA GLU A 219 8.78 23.04 -8.96
C GLU A 219 7.78 22.09 -8.30
N ALA A 220 6.71 21.70 -9.00
CA ALA A 220 5.73 20.74 -8.50
C ALA A 220 6.37 19.37 -8.19
N LEU A 221 7.27 18.90 -9.06
CA LEU A 221 7.98 17.65 -8.83
C LEU A 221 8.97 17.74 -7.66
N GLU A 222 9.72 18.83 -7.53
CA GLU A 222 10.68 18.98 -6.42
C GLU A 222 9.97 19.20 -5.08
N ALA A 223 8.80 19.85 -5.06
CA ALA A 223 7.97 19.97 -3.86
C ALA A 223 7.55 18.59 -3.33
N HIS A 224 7.04 17.72 -4.20
CA HIS A 224 6.71 16.33 -3.84
C HIS A 224 7.95 15.58 -3.31
N ARG A 225 9.07 15.63 -4.03
CA ARG A 225 10.32 14.97 -3.62
C ARG A 225 10.84 15.47 -2.28
N SER A 226 10.72 16.77 -2.01
CA SER A 226 11.13 17.38 -0.75
C SER A 226 10.28 16.85 0.41
N TRP A 227 8.97 16.69 0.20
CA TRP A 227 8.08 16.08 1.18
C TRP A 227 8.35 14.59 1.40
N VAL A 228 8.64 13.81 0.34
CA VAL A 228 9.09 12.41 0.51
C VAL A 228 10.32 12.35 1.40
N LYS A 229 11.33 13.19 1.15
CA LYS A 229 12.55 13.25 1.95
C LYS A 229 12.26 13.66 3.41
N ALA A 230 11.38 14.63 3.63
CA ALA A 230 10.98 15.06 4.97
C ALA A 230 10.26 13.93 5.73
N CYS A 231 9.28 13.26 5.11
CA CYS A 231 8.61 12.09 5.68
C CYS A 231 9.62 11.01 6.06
N LYS A 232 10.55 10.65 5.15
CA LYS A 232 11.60 9.64 5.41
C LYS A 232 12.60 10.04 6.50
N ARG A 233 12.74 11.32 6.83
CA ARG A 233 13.52 11.80 7.99
C ARG A 233 12.71 11.88 9.29
N GLY A 234 11.43 11.50 9.27
CA GLY A 234 10.53 11.62 10.42
C GLY A 234 10.07 13.06 10.69
N GLU A 235 10.20 13.94 9.69
CA GLU A 235 9.78 15.36 9.75
C GLU A 235 8.35 15.56 9.21
N GLY A 236 7.62 14.48 8.97
CA GLY A 236 6.20 14.53 8.66
C GLY A 236 5.36 14.99 9.85
N VAL A 237 4.19 15.54 9.56
CA VAL A 237 3.35 16.19 10.59
C VAL A 237 2.21 15.28 11.06
N ASP A 238 1.69 14.42 10.18
CA ASP A 238 0.48 13.64 10.41
C ASP A 238 0.63 12.63 11.57
N ARG A 239 1.73 11.86 11.65
CA ARG A 239 1.93 10.94 12.79
C ARG A 239 2.25 11.67 14.09
N HIS A 240 2.93 12.81 14.03
CA HIS A 240 3.16 13.64 15.20
C HIS A 240 1.83 14.16 15.77
N LEU A 241 0.97 14.75 14.94
CA LEU A 241 -0.36 15.22 15.36
C LEU A 241 -1.23 14.08 15.86
N LEU A 242 -1.17 12.89 15.25
CA LEU A 242 -1.85 11.70 15.76
C LEU A 242 -1.37 11.34 17.18
N GLY A 243 -0.06 11.35 17.42
CA GLY A 243 0.51 11.09 18.74
C GLY A 243 0.02 12.10 19.79
N LEU A 244 0.04 13.39 19.46
CA LEU A 244 -0.46 14.44 20.35
C LEU A 244 -1.95 14.28 20.67
N ARG A 245 -2.77 13.92 19.67
CA ARG A 245 -4.20 13.62 19.89
C ARG A 245 -4.42 12.43 20.82
N ARG A 246 -3.63 11.36 20.66
CA ARG A 246 -3.71 10.18 21.53
C ARG A 246 -3.34 10.54 22.97
N ILE A 247 -2.25 11.29 23.16
CA ILE A 247 -1.81 11.79 24.46
C ILE A 247 -2.89 12.67 25.11
N ALA A 248 -3.52 13.57 24.35
CA ALA A 248 -4.59 14.42 24.84
C ALA A 248 -5.84 13.61 25.24
N ALA A 249 -6.19 12.58 24.46
CA ALA A 249 -7.32 11.69 24.72
C ALA A 249 -7.13 10.81 25.97
N GLU A 250 -5.89 10.56 26.39
CA GLU A 250 -5.57 9.85 27.64
C GLU A 250 -5.77 10.72 28.90
N GLY A 251 -6.26 11.95 28.76
CA GLY A 251 -6.57 12.83 29.90
C GLY A 251 -5.35 13.52 30.49
N ARG A 252 -4.25 13.63 29.74
CA ARG A 252 -3.11 14.45 30.15
C ARG A 252 -3.46 15.93 30.08
N ASP A 253 -2.76 16.73 30.88
CA ASP A 253 -2.99 18.16 30.95
C ASP A 253 -2.55 18.82 29.63
N VAL A 254 -3.54 19.24 28.85
CA VAL A 254 -3.40 19.92 27.57
C VAL A 254 -4.24 21.19 27.71
N ASP A 255 -3.61 22.34 27.50
CA ASP A 255 -4.30 23.61 27.60
C ASP A 255 -5.45 23.74 26.58
N ALA A 256 -6.40 24.61 26.87
CA ALA A 256 -7.59 24.78 26.03
C ALA A 256 -7.25 25.13 24.56
N PRO A 257 -6.29 26.03 24.27
CA PRO A 257 -5.86 26.29 22.89
C PRO A 257 -5.33 25.07 22.15
N ALA A 258 -4.44 24.28 22.76
CA ALA A 258 -3.88 23.08 22.15
C ALA A 258 -4.96 22.02 21.95
N ARG A 259 -5.89 21.86 22.90
CA ARG A 259 -7.04 20.96 22.74
C ARG A 259 -7.93 21.39 21.58
N ALA A 260 -8.27 22.67 21.48
CA ALA A 260 -9.07 23.20 20.38
C ALA A 260 -8.40 22.94 19.02
N PHE A 261 -7.09 23.16 18.91
CA PHE A 261 -6.33 22.86 17.69
C PHE A 261 -6.32 21.37 17.34
N LEU A 262 -6.08 20.49 18.33
CA LEU A 262 -6.02 19.05 18.10
C LEU A 262 -7.39 18.45 17.75
N GLU A 263 -8.46 19.07 18.26
CA GLU A 263 -9.83 18.65 18.03
C GLU A 263 -10.43 19.21 16.72
N ASP A 264 -9.88 20.30 16.20
CA ASP A 264 -10.31 20.95 14.97
C ASP A 264 -10.39 19.97 13.78
N PRO A 265 -11.57 19.81 13.16
CA PRO A 265 -11.74 18.94 11.99
C PRO A 265 -10.84 19.32 10.80
N GLY A 266 -10.56 20.61 10.62
CA GLY A 266 -9.67 21.11 9.56
C GLY A 266 -8.23 20.64 9.77
N GLY A 267 -7.70 20.76 10.99
CA GLY A 267 -6.37 20.30 11.38
C GLY A 267 -6.22 18.77 11.41
N ARG A 268 -7.32 18.00 11.45
CA ARG A 268 -7.27 16.53 11.31
C ARG A 268 -6.96 16.09 9.90
N GLY A 269 -7.29 16.93 8.91
CA GLY A 269 -7.20 16.56 7.51
C GLY A 269 -7.95 15.25 7.25
N ASP A 270 -9.11 15.10 7.89
CA ASP A 270 -10.02 13.95 7.80
C ASP A 270 -10.75 13.92 6.45
N ASP A 271 -10.79 15.06 5.74
CA ASP A 271 -11.32 15.16 4.38
C ASP A 271 -10.32 14.65 3.32
N ARG A 272 -9.95 13.37 3.40
CA ARG A 272 -9.06 12.70 2.44
C ARG A 272 -9.89 12.10 1.31
N LEU A 273 -10.13 12.88 0.26
CA LEU A 273 -10.89 12.40 -0.90
C LEU A 273 -10.19 11.21 -1.57
N LEU A 274 -8.86 11.25 -1.69
CA LEU A 274 -8.07 10.16 -2.24
C LEU A 274 -7.11 9.60 -1.20
N SER A 275 -7.06 8.28 -1.08
CA SER A 275 -6.00 7.55 -0.40
C SER A 275 -5.23 6.77 -1.45
N THR A 276 -3.92 6.94 -1.45
CA THR A 276 -3.01 6.41 -2.45
C THR A 276 -1.87 5.69 -1.76
N THR A 277 -1.40 4.63 -2.39
CA THR A 277 -0.19 3.93 -1.99
C THR A 277 0.50 3.45 -3.25
N SER A 278 1.82 3.54 -3.25
CA SER A 278 2.69 3.09 -4.32
C SER A 278 3.51 1.93 -3.78
N ILE A 279 3.40 0.77 -4.42
CA ILE A 279 4.18 -0.40 -4.04
C ILE A 279 5.17 -0.66 -5.18
N GLY A 280 6.43 -0.27 -4.97
CA GLY A 280 7.52 -0.40 -5.94
C GLY A 280 8.00 -1.83 -6.18
N ALA A 281 7.10 -2.79 -6.38
CA ALA A 281 7.40 -4.22 -6.56
C ALA A 281 6.81 -4.80 -7.85
N GLN A 282 7.65 -5.35 -8.74
CA GLN A 282 7.19 -6.02 -9.96
C GLN A 282 6.44 -7.33 -9.67
N GLN A 283 6.64 -7.86 -8.46
CA GLN A 283 6.03 -9.08 -7.96
C GLN A 283 4.51 -8.95 -7.74
N ILE A 284 4.03 -7.72 -7.52
CA ILE A 284 2.61 -7.43 -7.27
C ILE A 284 2.06 -6.77 -8.52
N VAL A 285 1.29 -7.55 -9.28
CA VAL A 285 0.69 -7.08 -10.53
C VAL A 285 -0.37 -6.01 -10.25
N ARG A 286 -1.24 -6.26 -9.26
CA ARG A 286 -2.33 -5.35 -8.84
C ARG A 286 -2.64 -5.54 -7.36
N TYR A 287 -3.20 -4.51 -6.75
CA TYR A 287 -3.71 -4.54 -5.38
C TYR A 287 -4.89 -3.58 -5.28
N ALA A 288 -5.78 -3.77 -4.30
CA ALA A 288 -6.93 -2.89 -4.07
C ALA A 288 -7.24 -2.80 -2.56
N PHE A 289 -7.80 -1.68 -2.13
CA PHE A 289 -8.29 -1.46 -0.76
C PHE A 289 -9.48 -0.49 -0.77
N ALA A 290 -10.33 -0.57 0.26
CA ALA A 290 -11.59 0.17 0.31
C ALA A 290 -11.40 1.66 0.63
N PRO A 291 -12.26 2.55 0.08
CA PRO A 291 -12.40 3.95 0.47
C PRO A 291 -12.36 4.19 1.99
N THR A 292 -11.48 5.08 2.44
CA THR A 292 -11.35 5.43 3.87
C THR A 292 -12.41 6.40 4.38
N VAL A 293 -13.16 7.06 3.47
CA VAL A 293 -14.32 7.90 3.79
C VAL A 293 -15.44 7.66 2.77
N PRO A 294 -16.73 7.86 3.12
CA PRO A 294 -17.86 7.52 2.24
C PRO A 294 -17.86 8.22 0.87
N GLU A 295 -17.32 9.45 0.80
CA GLU A 295 -17.22 10.24 -0.44
C GLU A 295 -15.91 9.98 -1.21
N ALA A 296 -14.97 9.19 -0.63
CA ALA A 296 -13.65 9.01 -1.21
C ALA A 296 -13.66 8.06 -2.40
N ARG A 297 -12.77 8.36 -3.34
CA ARG A 297 -12.35 7.43 -4.38
C ARG A 297 -10.92 6.99 -4.06
N HIS A 298 -10.55 5.77 -4.42
CA HIS A 298 -9.18 5.31 -4.25
C HIS A 298 -8.57 5.03 -5.61
N GLN A 299 -7.36 5.52 -5.83
CA GLN A 299 -6.60 5.26 -7.03
C GLN A 299 -5.28 4.62 -6.65
N LEU A 300 -4.91 3.63 -7.47
CA LEU A 300 -3.83 2.71 -7.23
C LEU A 300 -2.81 2.92 -8.35
N HIS A 301 -1.54 2.94 -8.00
CA HIS A 301 -0.45 2.91 -8.98
C HIS A 301 0.25 1.55 -8.87
N PRO A 302 -0.25 0.47 -9.50
CA PRO A 302 0.64 -0.62 -9.87
C PRO A 302 1.70 -0.08 -10.84
N HIS A 303 2.84 -0.78 -10.93
CA HIS A 303 3.89 -0.41 -11.89
C HIS A 303 3.30 -0.09 -13.25
N LEU A 304 3.62 1.11 -13.76
CA LEU A 304 3.27 1.49 -15.11
C LEU A 304 4.02 0.53 -16.04
N GLU A 305 3.26 -0.33 -16.73
CA GLU A 305 3.78 -1.26 -17.73
C GLU A 305 4.67 -0.47 -18.69
N ALA A 306 5.95 -0.85 -18.76
CA ALA A 306 6.75 -0.45 -19.90
C ALA A 306 6.10 -1.12 -21.10
N SER A 307 5.69 -0.34 -22.10
CA SER A 307 5.28 -0.86 -23.40
C SER A 307 6.31 -1.91 -23.83
N SER A 308 5.94 -3.19 -23.80
CA SER A 308 6.74 -4.24 -24.42
C SER A 308 6.57 -4.06 -25.92
N THR A 309 7.43 -3.24 -26.51
CA THR A 309 7.71 -3.37 -27.94
C THR A 309 8.48 -4.66 -28.15
N ALA A 310 7.77 -5.68 -28.61
CA ALA A 310 8.27 -6.73 -29.50
C ALA A 310 7.08 -7.22 -30.34
#